data_AF-A0A7V9F6Y3-F1
#
_entry.id   AF-A0A7V9F6Y3-F1
#
_cell.length_a   1.000
_cell.length_b   1.000
_cell.length_c   1.000
_cell.angle_alpha   90.00
_cell.angle_beta   90.00
_cell.angle_gamma   90.00
#
_symmetry.space_group_name_H-M   'P 1'
#
loop_
_entity.id
_entity.type
_entity.pdbx_description
1 polymer ?
#
loop_
_entity_poly.entity_id
_entity_poly.type
_entity_poly.pdbx_seq_one_letter_code
_entity_poly.pdbx_strand_id
1 'polypeptide(L)'
;MTETPEEIPEASEQLDQMQPEDTLLDRGTDDILDEGYSPPERYSAAERFGNTATEQREGETLDQRIAQEEPDVAVDYSDEFLDDGEVGTERAGRLVDPDGGFGQDFDAELIGEDVGIDGAGASAEEAAVHIIEDVDPLLDN
;
A
#
# COMPACT_ATOMS: atom_id res chain seq x y z
N MET A 1 34.29 -44.15 -1.20
CA MET A 1 33.11 -44.71 -0.54
C MET A 1 31.99 -43.73 -0.81
N THR A 2 31.00 -44.13 -1.59
CA THR A 2 29.75 -43.38 -1.73
C THR A 2 28.89 -43.80 -0.56
N GLU A 3 28.87 -42.99 0.49
CA GLU A 3 27.88 -43.11 1.55
C GLU A 3 26.54 -42.61 0.96
N THR A 4 25.62 -43.53 0.73
CA THR A 4 24.24 -43.18 0.40
C THR A 4 23.60 -42.62 1.68
N PRO A 5 23.01 -41.42 1.68
CA PRO A 5 22.26 -40.95 2.84
C PRO A 5 21.03 -41.84 3.03
N GLU A 6 20.86 -42.29 4.29
CA GLU A 6 19.69 -42.79 5.01
C GLU A 6 18.47 -43.33 4.23
N GLU A 7 18.07 -44.55 4.60
CA GLU A 7 16.77 -45.15 4.29
C GLU A 7 15.64 -44.14 4.53
N ILE A 8 14.76 -43.98 3.54
CA ILE A 8 13.52 -43.24 3.74
C ILE A 8 12.72 -44.04 4.78
N PRO A 9 12.31 -43.43 5.91
CA PRO A 9 11.57 -44.13 6.95
C PRO A 9 10.28 -44.73 6.39
N GLU A 10 9.77 -45.78 7.03
CA GLU A 10 8.56 -46.46 6.60
C GLU A 10 7.39 -45.47 6.50
N ALA A 11 6.45 -45.71 5.57
CA ALA A 11 5.34 -44.78 5.34
C ALA A 11 4.51 -44.51 6.61
N SER A 12 4.45 -45.49 7.53
CA SER A 12 3.81 -45.33 8.84
C SER A 12 4.53 -44.32 9.74
N GLU A 13 5.87 -44.28 9.71
CA GLU A 13 6.66 -43.32 10.50
C GLU A 13 6.65 -41.93 9.86
N GLN A 14 6.50 -41.86 8.54
CA GLN A 14 6.36 -40.58 7.82
C GLN A 14 5.01 -39.90 8.08
N LEU A 15 3.97 -40.67 8.40
CA LEU A 15 2.61 -40.19 8.64
C LEU A 15 2.26 -40.14 10.13
N ASP A 16 3.21 -40.49 11.00
CA ASP A 16 3.00 -40.49 12.45
C ASP A 16 2.90 -39.05 12.96
N GLN A 17 1.75 -38.70 13.51
CA GLN A 17 1.52 -37.41 14.16
C GLN A 17 1.74 -37.56 15.66
N MET A 18 2.34 -36.56 16.30
CA MET A 18 2.60 -36.60 17.75
C MET A 18 1.29 -36.70 18.53
N GLN A 19 1.11 -37.74 19.33
CA GLN A 19 -0.16 -38.01 20.00
C GLN A 19 -0.43 -37.02 21.14
N PRO A 20 -1.66 -36.95 21.68
CA PRO A 20 -1.99 -36.10 22.83
C PRO A 20 -1.11 -36.40 24.07
N GLU A 21 -0.66 -37.65 24.22
CA GLU A 21 0.28 -38.06 25.27
C GLU A 21 1.69 -37.47 25.09
N ASP A 22 2.12 -37.24 23.85
CA ASP A 22 3.41 -36.63 23.53
C ASP A 22 3.37 -35.09 23.61
N THR A 23 2.25 -34.50 23.17
CA THR A 23 2.07 -33.05 23.10
C THR A 23 1.45 -32.45 24.35
N LEU A 24 0.84 -33.27 25.21
CA LEU A 24 -0.01 -32.87 26.34
C LEU A 24 -1.17 -31.94 25.93
N LEU A 25 -1.60 -32.02 24.67
CA LEU A 25 -2.69 -31.22 24.12
C LEU A 25 -3.86 -32.13 23.73
N ASP A 26 -4.89 -32.17 24.57
CA ASP A 26 -6.12 -32.90 24.31
C ASP A 26 -7.09 -32.04 23.48
N ARG A 27 -7.37 -32.48 22.25
CA ARG A 27 -8.33 -31.85 21.32
C ARG A 27 -9.67 -32.60 21.26
N GLY A 28 -9.87 -33.61 22.11
CA GLY A 28 -11.13 -34.35 22.22
C GLY A 28 -11.24 -35.58 21.31
N THR A 29 -10.15 -36.03 20.69
CA THR A 29 -10.05 -37.29 19.95
C THR A 29 -8.95 -38.18 20.53
N ASP A 30 -9.14 -39.50 20.44
CA ASP A 30 -8.18 -40.50 20.95
C ASP A 30 -6.96 -40.60 20.01
N ASP A 31 -7.19 -40.48 18.70
CA ASP A 31 -6.17 -40.31 17.66
C ASP A 31 -6.34 -38.93 17.01
N ILE A 32 -5.24 -38.22 16.75
CA ILE A 32 -5.27 -36.94 16.03
C ILE A 32 -5.74 -37.13 14.59
N LEU A 33 -5.49 -38.30 13.99
CA LEU A 33 -5.96 -38.63 12.65
C LEU A 33 -7.48 -38.77 12.55
N ASP A 34 -8.18 -38.93 13.68
CA ASP A 34 -9.64 -38.98 13.73
C ASP A 34 -10.29 -37.58 13.74
N GLU A 35 -9.51 -36.49 13.88
CA GLU A 35 -10.07 -35.14 13.91
C GLU A 35 -10.55 -34.68 12.52
N GLY A 36 -11.84 -34.35 12.43
CA GLY A 36 -12.44 -33.78 11.22
C GLY A 36 -12.26 -32.26 11.14
N TYR A 37 -11.99 -31.74 9.95
CA TYR A 37 -12.02 -30.30 9.67
C TYR A 37 -13.41 -29.85 9.18
N SER A 38 -14.00 -28.85 9.84
CA SER A 38 -15.22 -28.19 9.37
C SER A 38 -14.84 -26.86 8.70
N PRO A 39 -14.90 -26.75 7.36
CA PRO A 39 -14.60 -25.50 6.68
C PRO A 39 -15.62 -24.42 7.04
N PRO A 40 -15.25 -23.13 6.93
CA PRO A 40 -16.18 -22.03 7.17
C PRO A 40 -17.43 -22.15 6.31
N GLU A 41 -18.61 -21.91 6.88
CA GLU A 41 -19.90 -21.90 6.15
C GLU A 41 -20.08 -20.67 5.23
N ARG A 42 -19.08 -19.78 5.19
CA ARG A 42 -19.09 -18.53 4.44
C ARG A 42 -18.20 -18.62 3.22
N TYR A 43 -18.51 -17.76 2.25
CA TYR A 43 -17.74 -17.58 1.04
C TYR A 43 -16.22 -17.47 1.32
N SER A 44 -15.45 -18.21 0.54
CA SER A 44 -14.00 -18.30 0.56
C SER A 44 -13.40 -17.67 -0.70
N ALA A 45 -12.14 -17.25 -0.62
CA ALA A 45 -11.42 -16.74 -1.79
C ALA A 45 -11.29 -17.77 -2.93
N ALA A 46 -11.41 -19.07 -2.63
CA ALA A 46 -11.39 -20.15 -3.62
C ALA A 46 -12.67 -20.23 -4.46
N GLU A 47 -13.72 -19.50 -4.08
CA GLU A 47 -14.97 -19.39 -4.83
C GLU A 47 -15.01 -18.12 -5.71
N ARG A 48 -13.90 -17.36 -5.76
CA ARG A 48 -13.76 -16.18 -6.65
C ARG A 48 -13.53 -16.57 -8.10
N PHE A 49 -13.79 -15.62 -9.00
CA PHE A 49 -13.50 -15.76 -10.42
C PHE A 49 -11.99 -15.95 -10.65
N GLY A 50 -11.60 -16.80 -11.60
CA GLY A 50 -10.20 -17.03 -11.97
C GLY A 50 -9.57 -18.30 -11.40
N ASN A 51 -10.37 -19.13 -10.72
CA ASN A 51 -9.94 -20.42 -10.18
C ASN A 51 -10.02 -21.55 -11.23
N THR A 52 -10.67 -21.32 -12.37
CA THR A 52 -10.69 -22.26 -13.50
C THR A 52 -9.85 -21.77 -14.68
N ALA A 53 -9.33 -22.71 -15.47
CA ALA A 53 -8.56 -22.40 -16.67
C ALA A 53 -9.36 -21.60 -17.73
N THR A 54 -10.69 -21.68 -17.68
CA THR A 54 -11.57 -20.91 -18.58
C THR A 54 -11.67 -19.46 -18.14
N GLU A 55 -11.94 -19.22 -16.86
CA GLU A 55 -12.03 -17.87 -16.29
C GLU A 55 -10.71 -17.10 -16.43
N GLN A 56 -9.56 -17.78 -16.23
CA GLN A 56 -8.25 -17.17 -16.46
C GLN A 56 -8.04 -16.70 -17.91
N ARG A 57 -8.65 -17.41 -18.87
CA ARG A 57 -8.58 -17.08 -20.30
C ARG A 57 -9.51 -15.94 -20.67
N GLU A 58 -10.70 -15.90 -20.06
CA GLU A 58 -11.70 -14.85 -20.27
C GLU A 58 -11.26 -13.55 -19.61
N GLY A 59 -10.60 -13.65 -18.46
CA GLY A 59 -10.22 -12.49 -17.65
C GLY A 59 -11.41 -11.88 -16.93
N GLU A 60 -11.11 -11.21 -15.83
CA GLU A 60 -12.12 -10.57 -14.99
C GLU A 60 -12.50 -9.18 -15.54
N THR A 61 -13.77 -8.82 -15.50
CA THR A 61 -14.22 -7.47 -15.91
C THR A 61 -13.97 -6.45 -14.80
N LEU A 62 -13.92 -5.16 -15.17
CA LEU A 62 -13.76 -4.08 -14.19
C LEU A 62 -14.91 -4.06 -13.17
N ASP A 63 -16.15 -4.28 -13.63
CA ASP A 63 -17.32 -4.31 -12.75
C ASP A 63 -17.26 -5.46 -11.73
N GLN A 64 -16.74 -6.62 -12.13
CA GLN A 64 -16.53 -7.76 -11.24
C GLN A 64 -15.47 -7.46 -10.17
N ARG A 65 -14.42 -6.72 -10.54
CA ARG A 65 -13.37 -6.28 -9.60
C ARG A 65 -13.90 -5.28 -8.59
N ILE A 66 -14.73 -4.33 -9.03
CA ILE A 66 -15.37 -3.33 -8.16
C ILE A 66 -16.34 -4.02 -7.19
N ALA A 67 -17.11 -5.00 -7.64
CA ALA A 67 -18.03 -5.74 -6.76
C ALA A 67 -17.33 -6.57 -5.67
N GLN A 68 -16.02 -6.81 -5.83
CA GLN A 68 -15.17 -7.54 -4.89
C GLN A 68 -14.39 -6.63 -3.93
N GLU A 69 -14.42 -5.32 -4.15
CA GLU A 69 -13.75 -4.32 -3.34
C GLU A 69 -14.53 -4.10 -2.04
N GLU A 70 -13.81 -4.05 -0.92
CA GLU A 70 -14.34 -3.61 0.36
C GLU A 70 -13.84 -2.17 0.59
N PRO A 71 -14.71 -1.23 1.01
CA PRO A 71 -14.31 0.15 1.24
C PRO A 71 -13.28 0.23 2.36
N ASP A 72 -12.25 1.04 2.15
CA ASP A 72 -11.25 1.30 3.18
C ASP A 72 -11.88 1.91 4.43
N VAL A 73 -11.33 1.55 5.59
CA VAL A 73 -11.72 2.18 6.85
C VAL A 73 -11.07 3.56 6.90
N ALA A 74 -11.88 4.61 7.00
CA ALA A 74 -11.36 5.96 7.18
C ALA A 74 -10.58 6.05 8.49
N VAL A 75 -9.29 6.38 8.39
CA VAL A 75 -8.45 6.74 9.53
C VAL A 75 -8.62 8.24 9.75
N ASP A 76 -8.94 8.64 10.97
CA ASP A 76 -8.99 10.05 11.36
C ASP A 76 -7.57 10.54 11.65
N TYR A 77 -7.03 11.33 10.73
CA TYR A 77 -5.71 11.95 10.86
C TYR A 77 -5.76 13.35 11.48
N SER A 78 -6.92 13.81 11.97
CA SER A 78 -7.07 15.19 12.47
C SER A 78 -6.13 15.52 13.64
N ASP A 79 -5.72 14.52 14.42
CA ASP A 79 -4.77 14.70 15.53
C ASP A 79 -3.28 14.59 15.11
N GLU A 80 -2.97 14.20 13.86
CA GLU A 80 -1.59 14.02 13.37
C GLU A 80 -1.07 15.22 12.56
N PHE A 81 -1.96 16.09 12.09
CA PHE A 81 -1.60 17.31 11.38
C PHE A 81 -1.60 18.51 12.34
N LEU A 82 -0.45 18.78 12.93
CA LEU A 82 -0.19 20.09 13.52
C LEU A 82 0.03 21.07 12.36
N ASP A 83 -1.01 21.82 11.99
CA ASP A 83 -0.86 22.99 11.13
C ASP A 83 -0.22 24.11 11.96
N ASP A 84 1.11 24.10 12.05
CA ASP A 84 1.91 25.14 12.68
C ASP A 84 2.23 26.30 11.72
N GLY A 85 1.62 26.30 10.53
CA GLY A 85 1.84 27.29 9.48
C GLY A 85 3.18 27.13 8.75
N GLU A 86 3.96 26.08 9.02
CA GLU A 86 5.22 25.82 8.30
C GLU A 86 5.00 25.11 6.95
N VAL A 87 3.77 24.68 6.67
CA VAL A 87 3.37 24.07 5.39
C VAL A 87 2.35 24.94 4.67
N GLY A 88 2.69 25.38 3.46
CA GLY A 88 1.80 26.18 2.63
C GLY A 88 0.60 25.38 2.11
N THR A 89 -0.57 26.02 2.00
CA THR A 89 -1.77 25.39 1.41
C THR A 89 -1.84 25.55 -0.11
N GLU A 90 -1.13 26.52 -0.66
CA GLU A 90 -1.06 26.78 -2.09
C GLU A 90 0.26 26.26 -2.66
N ARG A 91 0.18 25.47 -3.73
CA ARG A 91 1.35 24.92 -4.41
C ARG A 91 2.06 26.02 -5.20
N ALA A 92 3.39 26.07 -5.11
CA ALA A 92 4.19 26.99 -5.91
C ALA A 92 4.16 26.61 -7.41
N GLY A 93 4.06 27.61 -8.28
CA GLY A 93 4.15 27.45 -9.73
C GLY A 93 5.55 27.71 -10.27
N ARG A 94 5.64 27.83 -11.61
CA ARG A 94 6.89 28.14 -12.29
C ARG A 94 7.21 29.63 -12.15
N LEU A 95 8.39 29.94 -11.64
CA LEU A 95 8.93 31.31 -11.64
C LEU A 95 9.58 31.63 -12.99
N VAL A 96 9.24 32.78 -13.54
CA VAL A 96 9.80 33.31 -14.79
C VAL A 96 10.33 34.71 -14.54
N ASP A 97 11.49 35.02 -15.11
CA ASP A 97 12.07 36.36 -15.08
C ASP A 97 11.07 37.40 -15.63
N PRO A 98 11.00 38.63 -15.07
CA PRO A 98 10.25 39.74 -15.66
C PRO A 98 10.41 39.90 -17.19
N ASP A 99 11.57 39.60 -17.75
CA ASP A 99 11.83 39.70 -19.20
C ASP A 99 11.46 38.42 -19.99
N GLY A 100 10.97 37.39 -19.29
CA GLY A 100 10.61 36.09 -19.84
C GLY A 100 11.76 35.08 -19.88
N GLY A 101 12.94 35.42 -19.36
CA GLY A 101 14.14 34.57 -19.34
C GLY A 101 14.88 34.54 -20.67
N PHE A 102 14.74 35.59 -21.49
CA PHE A 102 15.27 35.63 -22.86
C PHE A 102 16.28 36.77 -23.04
N GLY A 103 17.53 36.40 -23.34
CA GLY A 103 18.56 37.37 -23.73
C GLY A 103 19.67 37.48 -22.71
N GLN A 104 20.23 38.67 -22.56
CA GLN A 104 21.19 38.95 -21.48
C GLN A 104 20.39 39.49 -20.30
N ASP A 105 20.61 38.90 -19.13
CA ASP A 105 20.07 39.41 -17.87
C ASP A 105 20.74 40.75 -17.52
N PHE A 106 19.92 41.76 -17.29
CA PHE A 106 20.35 43.10 -16.88
C PHE A 106 19.86 43.46 -15.48
N ASP A 107 19.04 42.62 -14.87
CA ASP A 107 18.50 42.80 -13.55
C ASP A 107 19.50 42.22 -12.55
N ALA A 108 19.97 43.05 -11.62
CA ALA A 108 20.96 42.62 -10.64
C ALA A 108 20.35 41.81 -9.49
N GLU A 109 19.01 41.79 -9.42
CA GLU A 109 18.23 41.15 -8.36
C GLU A 109 17.67 39.81 -8.84
N LEU A 110 17.65 38.80 -7.97
CA LEU A 110 17.08 37.48 -8.26
C LEU A 110 15.57 37.51 -8.00
N ILE A 111 14.80 38.03 -8.97
CA ILE A 111 13.35 38.13 -8.91
C ILE A 111 12.69 37.30 -10.02
N GLY A 112 11.46 36.85 -9.78
CA GLY A 112 10.66 36.12 -10.76
C GLY A 112 9.17 36.20 -10.44
N GLU A 113 8.34 36.15 -11.48
CA GLU A 113 6.89 36.10 -11.39
C GLU A 113 6.42 34.64 -11.48
N ASP A 114 5.54 34.23 -10.56
CA ASP A 114 4.87 32.93 -10.66
C ASP A 114 3.81 32.98 -11.77
N VAL A 115 4.01 32.19 -12.83
CA VAL A 115 3.09 32.09 -13.96
C VAL A 115 2.19 30.85 -13.89
N GLY A 116 2.11 30.22 -12.73
CA GLY A 116 1.27 29.07 -12.42
C GLY A 116 1.91 27.71 -12.69
N ILE A 117 1.10 26.66 -12.53
CA ILE A 117 1.53 25.26 -12.67
C ILE A 117 1.73 24.91 -14.15
N ASP A 118 2.87 24.31 -14.48
CA ASP A 118 3.09 23.70 -15.79
C ASP A 118 2.22 22.44 -15.94
N GLY A 119 1.16 22.57 -16.75
CA GLY A 119 0.06 21.61 -16.88
C GLY A 119 0.51 20.15 -16.97
N ALA A 120 0.29 19.40 -15.89
CA ALA A 120 0.58 17.97 -15.70
C ALA A 120 2.02 17.50 -16.00
N GLY A 121 2.95 18.40 -16.32
CA GLY A 121 4.34 18.08 -16.62
C GLY A 121 5.26 18.11 -15.40
N ALA A 122 4.75 18.58 -14.26
CA ALA A 122 5.55 18.77 -13.07
C ALA A 122 6.02 17.45 -12.45
N SER A 123 7.25 17.43 -11.94
CA SER A 123 7.77 16.27 -11.21
C SER A 123 7.09 16.11 -9.85
N ALA A 124 7.30 14.96 -9.19
CA ALA A 124 6.78 14.74 -7.84
C ALA A 124 7.38 15.74 -6.83
N GLU A 125 8.66 16.09 -6.99
CA GLU A 125 9.36 17.05 -6.15
C GLU A 125 8.81 18.46 -6.36
N GLU A 126 8.60 18.86 -7.60
CA GLU A 126 7.95 20.13 -7.93
C GLU A 126 6.50 20.17 -7.43
N ALA A 127 5.86 19.01 -7.31
CA ALA A 127 4.53 18.86 -6.72
C ALA A 127 4.45 18.96 -5.21
N ALA A 128 5.58 18.83 -4.54
CA ALA A 128 5.66 18.93 -3.10
C ALA A 128 5.90 20.37 -2.60
N VAL A 129 6.30 21.32 -3.47
CA VAL A 129 6.65 22.70 -3.06
C VAL A 129 5.40 23.57 -2.90
N HIS A 130 5.27 24.23 -1.75
CA HIS A 130 4.13 25.10 -1.41
C HIS A 130 4.61 26.46 -0.88
N ILE A 131 3.76 27.48 -1.04
CA ILE A 131 4.02 28.86 -0.59
C ILE A 131 3.56 29.00 0.86
N ILE A 132 4.49 29.38 1.73
CA ILE A 132 4.20 29.73 3.13
C ILE A 132 3.94 31.23 3.14
N GLU A 133 2.78 31.65 3.65
CA GLU A 133 2.46 33.06 3.81
C GLU A 133 3.33 33.65 4.94
N ASP A 134 3.94 34.80 4.69
CA ASP A 134 4.57 35.58 5.74
C ASP A 134 3.48 36.19 6.63
N VAL A 135 3.00 35.40 7.59
CA VAL A 135 2.12 35.89 8.67
C VAL A 135 2.96 36.83 9.52
N ASP A 136 2.76 38.14 9.36
CA ASP A 136 3.39 39.13 10.22
C ASP A 136 2.75 38.99 11.62
N PRO A 137 3.47 38.46 12.63
CA PRO A 137 2.88 38.11 13.92
C PRO A 137 2.43 39.35 14.73
N LEU A 138 2.58 40.54 14.15
CA LEU A 138 2.20 41.83 14.72
C LEU A 138 0.87 42.38 14.17
N LEU A 139 0.23 41.72 13.21
CA LEU A 139 -1.03 42.20 12.60
C LEU A 139 -2.30 41.52 13.13
N ASP A 140 -2.19 40.44 13.91
CA ASP A 140 -3.30 39.86 14.66
C ASP A 140 -3.45 40.55 16.03
N ASN A 141 -4.32 41.56 16.09
CA ASN A 141 -4.84 42.15 17.34
C ASN A 141 -6.36 42.36 17.24
#